data_AF-A0A5C5XEP6-F1
#
_entry.id   AF-A0A5C5XEP6-F1
#
_cell.length_a   1.000
_cell.length_b   1.000
_cell.length_c   1.000
_cell.angle_alpha   90.00
_cell.angle_beta   90.00
_cell.angle_gamma   90.00
#
_symmetry.space_group_name_H-M   'P 1'
#
loop_
_entity.id
_entity.type
_entity.pdbx_description
1 polymer ?
#
loop_
_entity_poly.entity_id
_entity_poly.type
_entity_poly.pdbx_seq_one_letter_code
_entity_poly.pdbx_strand_id
1 'polypeptide(L)'
;MDQTIDGYRVVRQYTIEEAETEYAVKIRGKFVPFGYRNEQWRKLRAQMQEGDQLWLASSPDEEWDALMGFEGILLVRNGHVVNSFVTKMN
;
A
#
# COMPACT_ATOMS: atom_id res chain seq x y z
N MET A 1 -8.93 -1.57 -18.44
CA MET A 1 -8.45 -2.92 -18.10
C MET A 1 -7.91 -2.84 -16.70
N ASP A 2 -8.55 -3.51 -15.74
CA ASP A 2 -8.04 -3.58 -14.38
C ASP A 2 -6.77 -4.42 -14.37
N GLN A 3 -5.66 -3.80 -13.96
CA GLN A 3 -4.40 -4.52 -13.79
C GLN A 3 -4.47 -5.30 -12.48
N THR A 4 -4.00 -6.55 -12.51
CA THR A 4 -3.92 -7.39 -11.31
C THR A 4 -2.50 -7.92 -11.12
N ILE A 5 -2.08 -8.07 -9.86
CA ILE A 5 -0.82 -8.69 -9.47
C ILE A 5 -1.14 -9.69 -8.36
N ASP A 6 -0.87 -10.99 -8.60
CA ASP A 6 -1.23 -12.10 -7.71
C ASP A 6 -2.67 -12.04 -7.18
N GLY A 7 -3.62 -11.67 -8.04
CA GLY A 7 -5.05 -11.57 -7.69
C GLY A 7 -5.47 -10.26 -7.01
N TYR A 8 -4.52 -9.39 -6.64
CA TYR A 8 -4.83 -8.05 -6.15
C TYR A 8 -5.07 -7.09 -7.31
N ARG A 9 -6.20 -6.38 -7.29
CA ARG A 9 -6.44 -5.24 -8.19
C ARG A 9 -5.53 -4.09 -7.81
N VAL A 10 -4.60 -3.75 -8.71
CA VAL A 10 -3.68 -2.63 -8.52
C VAL A 10 -4.16 -1.40 -9.27
N VAL A 11 -4.10 -0.26 -8.59
CA VAL A 11 -4.67 1.01 -9.07
C VAL A 11 -3.58 1.96 -9.55
N ARG A 12 -2.46 1.99 -8.83
CA ARG A 12 -1.36 2.93 -9.08
C ARG A 12 -0.03 2.37 -8.56
N GLN A 13 1.04 2.63 -9.29
CA GLN A 13 2.41 2.39 -8.79
C GLN A 13 2.88 3.61 -7.98
N TYR A 14 3.58 3.37 -6.87
CA TYR A 14 4.15 4.40 -6.01
C TYR A 14 5.67 4.36 -5.99
N THR A 15 6.28 5.54 -5.82
CA THR A 15 7.59 5.63 -5.17
C THR A 15 7.45 5.66 -3.64
N ILE A 16 8.56 5.46 -2.93
CA ILE A 16 8.59 5.56 -1.46
C ILE A 16 8.13 6.93 -1.00
N GLU A 17 8.64 7.98 -1.63
CA GLU A 17 8.39 9.37 -1.27
C GLU A 17 6.92 9.74 -1.50
N GLU A 18 6.33 9.27 -2.61
CA GLU A 18 4.91 9.48 -2.88
C GLU A 18 4.04 8.81 -1.81
N ALA A 19 4.29 7.53 -1.53
CA ALA A 19 3.55 6.78 -0.51
C ALA A 19 3.71 7.42 0.88
N GLU A 20 4.92 7.85 1.24
CA GLU A 20 5.17 8.49 2.53
C GLU A 20 4.49 9.84 2.68
N THR A 21 4.44 10.62 1.59
CA THR A 21 3.80 11.93 1.56
C THR A 21 2.28 11.81 1.61
N GLU A 22 1.71 10.89 0.81
CA GLU A 22 0.26 10.71 0.72
C GLU A 22 -0.35 10.18 2.02
N TYR A 23 0.33 9.23 2.67
CA TYR A 23 -0.13 8.66 3.94
C TYR A 23 0.50 9.34 5.17
N ALA A 24 1.09 10.51 5.03
CA ALA A 24 1.63 11.27 6.15
C ALA A 24 0.51 11.77 7.07
N VAL A 25 0.52 11.34 8.33
CA VAL A 25 -0.43 11.80 9.35
C VAL A 25 0.31 12.63 10.40
N LYS A 26 -0.29 13.74 10.84
CA LYS A 26 0.27 14.59 11.89
C LYS A 26 0.01 13.98 13.27
N ILE A 27 1.04 13.40 13.89
CA ILE A 27 1.00 12.85 15.25
C ILE A 27 1.88 13.71 16.16
N ARG A 28 1.30 14.29 17.21
CA ARG A 28 2.02 15.14 18.20
C ARG A 28 2.91 16.22 17.53
N GLY A 29 2.42 16.84 16.46
CA GLY A 29 3.12 17.91 15.75
C GLY A 29 4.11 17.46 14.68
N LYS A 30 4.35 16.15 14.50
CA LYS A 30 5.25 15.60 13.47
C LYS A 30 4.46 14.84 12.41
N PHE A 31 4.86 14.96 11.15
CA PHE A 31 4.32 14.12 10.08
C PHE A 31 4.98 12.74 10.13
N VAL A 32 4.14 11.71 10.23
CA VAL A 32 4.57 10.32 10.32
C VAL A 32 3.87 9.54 9.20
N PRO A 33 4.62 8.97 8.24
CA PRO A 33 4.05 8.12 7.19
C PRO A 33 3.26 6.96 7.77
N PHE A 34 2.04 6.75 7.30
CA PHE A 34 1.11 5.72 7.78
C PHE A 34 0.77 5.81 9.28
N GLY A 35 1.07 6.94 9.93
CA GLY A 35 0.74 7.21 11.33
C GLY A 35 1.17 6.09 12.29
N TYR A 36 0.22 5.51 13.02
CA TYR A 36 0.49 4.40 13.96
C TYR A 36 0.92 3.10 13.28
N ARG A 37 0.69 2.94 11.97
CA ARG A 37 1.19 1.80 11.18
C ARG A 37 2.59 2.03 10.61
N ASN A 38 3.25 3.14 10.97
CA ASN A 38 4.61 3.45 10.50
C ASN A 38 5.61 2.32 10.75
N GLU A 39 5.48 1.57 11.86
CA GLU A 39 6.35 0.42 12.11
C GLU A 39 6.17 -0.69 11.06
N GLN A 40 4.94 -0.96 10.63
CA GLN A 40 4.69 -1.94 9.55
C GLN A 40 5.29 -1.44 8.23
N TRP A 41 5.12 -0.16 7.93
CA TRP A 41 5.73 0.48 6.77
C TRP A 41 7.26 0.38 6.80
N ARG A 42 7.90 0.69 7.92
CA ARG A 42 9.36 0.57 8.08
C ARG A 42 9.84 -0.87 7.91
N LYS A 43 9.08 -1.87 8.39
CA LYS A 43 9.40 -3.29 8.19
C LYS A 43 9.28 -3.69 6.72
N LEU A 44 8.27 -3.20 6.01
CA LEU A 44 8.13 -3.43 4.57
C LEU A 44 9.28 -2.78 3.79
N ARG A 45 9.60 -1.51 4.07
CA ARG A 45 10.75 -0.81 3.47
C ARG A 45 12.06 -1.53 3.69
N ALA A 46 12.29 -2.09 4.88
CA ALA A 46 13.50 -2.84 5.19
C ALA A 46 13.66 -4.14 4.38
N GLN A 47 12.58 -4.65 3.76
CA GLN A 47 12.62 -5.83 2.89
C GLN A 47 12.85 -5.48 1.41
N MET A 48 12.79 -4.20 1.06
CA MET A 48 12.93 -3.75 -0.32
C MET A 48 14.34 -4.01 -0.85
N GLN A 49 14.38 -4.45 -2.09
CA GLN A 49 15.58 -4.68 -2.87
C GLN A 49 15.54 -3.83 -4.14
N GLU A 50 16.69 -3.67 -4.79
CA GLU A 50 16.78 -2.99 -6.07
C GLU A 50 15.91 -3.71 -7.11
N GLY A 51 15.08 -2.95 -7.84
CA GLY A 51 14.12 -3.48 -8.82
C GLY A 51 12.74 -3.81 -8.24
N ASP A 52 12.55 -3.73 -6.92
CA ASP A 52 11.23 -3.85 -6.32
C ASP A 52 10.33 -2.67 -6.66
N GLN A 53 9.03 -2.94 -6.74
CA GLN A 53 7.99 -1.97 -7.02
C GLN A 53 7.01 -1.89 -5.86
N LEU A 54 6.49 -0.69 -5.63
CA LEU A 54 5.35 -0.49 -4.72
C LEU A 54 4.10 -0.21 -5.53
N TRP A 55 3.01 -0.89 -5.16
CA TRP A 55 1.72 -0.74 -5.81
C TRP A 55 0.63 -0.48 -4.77
N LEU A 56 -0.26 0.46 -5.06
CA LEU A 56 -1.53 0.60 -4.39
C LEU A 56 -2.49 -0.45 -4.92
N ALA A 57 -3.00 -1.29 -4.03
CA ALA A 57 -4.13 -2.16 -4.29
C ALA A 57 -5.39 -1.59 -3.63
N SER A 58 -6.50 -1.71 -4.35
CA SER A 58 -7.81 -1.36 -3.82
C SER A 58 -8.89 -2.23 -4.45
N SER A 59 -9.80 -2.72 -3.61
CA SER A 59 -11.03 -3.36 -4.05
C SER A 59 -11.81 -2.45 -5.02
N PRO A 60 -12.60 -3.03 -5.94
CA PRO A 60 -13.53 -2.27 -6.77
C PRO A 60 -14.62 -1.61 -5.92
N ASP A 61 -15.25 -0.55 -6.46
CA ASP A 61 -16.20 0.28 -5.72
C ASP A 61 -17.39 -0.53 -5.19
N GLU A 62 -17.82 -1.57 -5.93
CA GLU A 62 -18.92 -2.45 -5.51
C GLU A 62 -18.61 -3.23 -4.22
N GLU A 63 -17.34 -3.62 -3.99
CA GLU A 63 -16.94 -4.30 -2.76
C GLU A 63 -16.85 -3.31 -1.59
N TRP A 64 -16.44 -2.06 -1.84
CA TRP A 64 -16.48 -1.00 -0.83
C TRP A 64 -17.92 -0.72 -0.38
N ASP A 65 -18.85 -0.58 -1.33
CA ASP A 65 -20.28 -0.38 -1.07
C ASP A 65 -20.90 -1.55 -0.30
N ALA A 66 -20.40 -2.77 -0.52
CA ALA A 66 -20.83 -3.97 0.18
C ALA A 66 -20.14 -4.20 1.55
N LEU A 67 -19.34 -3.24 2.03
CA LEU A 67 -18.56 -3.34 3.29
C LEU A 67 -17.53 -4.48 3.30
N MET A 68 -16.99 -4.82 2.13
CA MET A 68 -15.95 -5.85 1.95
C MET A 68 -14.66 -5.30 1.33
N GLY A 69 -14.62 -3.99 1.06
CA GLY A 69 -13.49 -3.35 0.41
C GLY A 69 -12.25 -3.21 1.30
N PHE A 70 -11.07 -3.30 0.67
CA PHE A 70 -9.79 -3.00 1.30
C PHE A 70 -8.92 -2.12 0.39
N GLU A 71 -8.03 -1.36 1.01
CA GLU A 71 -6.95 -0.62 0.38
C GLU A 71 -5.63 -1.04 1.05
N GLY A 72 -4.57 -1.22 0.27
CA GLY A 72 -3.27 -1.57 0.82
C GLY A 72 -2.12 -1.31 -0.13
N ILE A 73 -0.92 -1.30 0.42
CA ILE A 73 0.31 -1.21 -0.37
C ILE A 73 0.91 -2.61 -0.52
N LEU A 74 1.27 -2.96 -1.74
CA LEU A 74 1.95 -4.19 -2.11
C LEU A 74 3.41 -3.91 -2.43
N LEU A 75 4.30 -4.72 -1.88
CA LEU A 75 5.68 -4.83 -2.31
C LEU A 75 5.77 -5.94 -3.36
N VAL A 76 6.11 -5.57 -4.60
CA VAL A 76 6.15 -6.47 -5.74
C VAL A 76 7.59 -6.64 -6.22
N ARG A 77 8.02 -7.89 -6.38
CA ARG A 77 9.33 -8.27 -6.91
C ARG A 77 9.14 -9.25 -8.06
N ASN A 78 9.73 -8.95 -9.21
CA ASN A 78 9.63 -9.80 -10.40
C ASN A 78 8.17 -10.16 -10.77
N GLY A 79 7.23 -9.23 -10.56
CA GLY A 79 5.81 -9.44 -10.85
C GLY A 79 5.01 -10.20 -9.78
N HIS A 80 5.62 -10.54 -8.64
CA HIS A 80 4.96 -11.24 -7.53
C HIS A 80 4.92 -10.40 -6.26
N VAL A 81 3.84 -10.51 -5.50
CA VAL A 81 3.67 -9.86 -4.20
C VAL A 81 4.53 -10.59 -3.16
N VAL A 82 5.56 -9.92 -2.67
CA VAL A 82 6.45 -10.44 -1.61
C VAL A 82 5.90 -10.12 -0.23
N ASN A 83 5.26 -8.96 -0.09
CA ASN A 83 4.66 -8.52 1.15
C ASN A 83 3.57 -7.49 0.87
N SER A 84 2.67 -7.29 1.82
CA SER A 84 1.62 -6.29 1.74
C SER A 84 1.27 -5.74 3.12
N PHE A 85 0.69 -4.55 3.15
CA PHE A 85 0.01 -4.08 4.35
C PHE A 85 -1.23 -3.27 3.99
N VAL A 86 -2.27 -3.46 4.79
CA VAL A 86 -3.56 -2.81 4.63
C VAL A 86 -3.51 -1.38 5.20
N THR A 87 -3.89 -0.40 4.39
CA THR A 87 -4.00 1.02 4.75
C THR A 87 -5.41 1.36 5.21
N LYS A 88 -6.43 0.80 4.54
CA LYS A 88 -7.85 0.98 4.87
C LYS A 88 -8.62 -0.31 4.67
N MET A 89 -9.69 -0.47 5.43
CA MET A 89 -10.64 -1.57 5.33
C MET A 89 -11.99 -1.03 5.78
N ASN A 90 -13.07 -1.47 5.14
CA ASN A 90 -14.43 -1.21 5.63
C ASN A 90 -14.84 -2.18 6.75
#